data_AF-A0AAF0LII5-F1
#
_entry.id   AF-A0AAF0LII5-F1
#
_cell.length_a   1.000
_cell.length_b   1.000
_cell.length_c   1.000
_cell.angle_alpha   90.00
_cell.angle_beta   90.00
_cell.angle_gamma   90.00
#
_symmetry.space_group_name_H-M   'P 1'
#
loop_
_entity.id
_entity.type
_entity.pdbx_description
1 polymer ?
#
loop_
_entity_poly.entity_id
_entity_poly.type
_entity_poly.pdbx_seq_one_letter_code
_entity_poly.pdbx_strand_id
1 'polypeptide(L)'
;MTEVLTLDAAAVDRYADVLATVGAAVAGFDFAAAETLLEPIADDRWMGHVPTAGSEPREPGAASARDVSDRLRAAVFRRDGFRCSYCGGRAVPRCVLVAVSEAFPRFGYHPHYRRGAMHPAFWALAPEADHTVAHSRGGAGALENLTTMHALCNTAKSDALLTDLPVVDRLEAADGWDGLLSAYPALVEAGNTHGVRQASLRYHPQWLRLFGLQPLGPVVAPASDSVTADE
;
A
#
# COMPACT_ATOMS: atom_id res chain seq x y z
N MET A 1 -12.13 7.97 15.80
CA MET A 1 -11.04 8.73 15.15
C MET A 1 -9.86 8.87 16.10
N THR A 2 -8.73 8.26 15.76
CA THR A 2 -7.52 8.22 16.60
C THR A 2 -6.38 8.88 15.84
N GLU A 3 -5.68 9.83 16.46
CA GLU A 3 -4.51 10.45 15.84
C GLU A 3 -3.28 9.57 16.02
N VAL A 4 -2.58 9.32 14.92
CA VAL A 4 -1.36 8.53 14.88
C VAL A 4 -0.19 9.46 14.58
N LEU A 5 0.75 9.53 15.53
CA LEU A 5 1.89 10.45 15.50
C LEU A 5 3.21 9.76 15.13
N THR A 6 3.30 8.45 15.37
CA THR A 6 4.47 7.62 15.07
C THR A 6 4.03 6.34 14.35
N LEU A 7 4.88 5.84 13.47
CA LEU A 7 4.70 4.57 12.77
C LEU A 7 5.96 3.74 12.99
N ASP A 8 5.92 2.88 13.99
CA ASP A 8 6.98 1.93 14.32
C ASP A 8 6.62 0.52 13.82
N ALA A 9 7.47 -0.47 14.15
CA ALA A 9 7.23 -1.86 13.77
C ALA A 9 5.91 -2.41 14.33
N ALA A 10 5.53 -2.03 15.55
CA ALA A 10 4.28 -2.49 16.17
C ALA A 10 3.05 -1.93 15.43
N ALA A 11 3.12 -0.68 14.96
CA ALA A 11 2.08 -0.10 14.12
C ALA A 11 1.97 -0.83 12.76
N VAL A 12 3.11 -1.14 12.13
CA VAL A 12 3.15 -1.94 10.89
C VAL A 12 2.47 -3.30 11.10
N ASP A 13 2.84 -4.03 12.14
CA ASP A 13 2.26 -5.34 12.42
C ASP A 13 0.77 -5.26 12.75
N ARG A 14 0.36 -4.31 13.60
CA ARG A 14 -1.06 -4.08 13.93
C ARG A 14 -1.90 -3.85 12.69
N TYR A 15 -1.47 -2.99 11.77
CA TYR A 15 -2.24 -2.74 10.55
C TYR A 15 -2.27 -3.97 9.64
N ALA A 16 -1.14 -4.68 9.49
CA ALA A 16 -1.09 -5.89 8.67
C ALA A 16 -2.00 -7.00 9.23
N ASP A 17 -2.00 -7.22 10.54
CA ASP A 17 -2.82 -8.24 11.22
C ASP A 17 -4.32 -7.94 11.08
N VAL A 18 -4.74 -6.70 11.35
CA VAL A 18 -6.15 -6.31 11.22
C VAL A 18 -6.61 -6.43 9.76
N LEU A 19 -5.81 -5.96 8.80
CA LEU A 19 -6.19 -6.07 7.39
C LEU A 19 -6.20 -7.52 6.88
N ALA A 20 -5.41 -8.41 7.49
CA ALA A 20 -5.45 -9.84 7.18
C ALA A 20 -6.76 -10.49 7.64
N THR A 21 -7.24 -10.18 8.85
CA THR A 21 -8.52 -10.71 9.34
C THR A 21 -9.70 -10.12 8.57
N VAL A 22 -9.68 -8.82 8.27
CA VAL A 22 -10.67 -8.15 7.40
C VAL A 22 -10.69 -8.79 6.02
N GLY A 23 -9.52 -8.97 5.39
CA GLY A 23 -9.41 -9.61 4.07
C GLY A 23 -9.94 -11.04 4.06
N ALA A 24 -9.68 -11.82 5.12
CA ALA A 24 -10.21 -13.17 5.26
C ALA A 24 -11.73 -13.18 5.40
N ALA A 25 -12.32 -12.29 6.20
CA ALA A 25 -13.76 -12.17 6.35
C ALA A 25 -14.45 -11.77 5.02
N VAL A 26 -13.89 -10.79 4.30
CA VAL A 26 -14.40 -10.40 2.97
C VAL A 26 -14.30 -11.55 1.96
N ALA A 27 -13.18 -12.28 1.94
CA ALA A 27 -13.02 -13.45 1.08
C ALA A 27 -13.99 -14.60 1.44
N GLY A 28 -14.43 -14.67 2.70
CA GLY A 28 -15.48 -15.55 3.18
C GLY A 28 -16.91 -15.03 2.96
N PHE A 29 -17.08 -13.90 2.24
CA PHE A 29 -18.36 -13.23 2.00
C PHE A 29 -19.08 -12.75 3.27
N ASP A 30 -18.33 -12.49 4.35
CA ASP A 30 -18.86 -11.97 5.62
C ASP A 30 -18.46 -10.50 5.78
N PHE A 31 -19.16 -9.62 5.07
CA PHE A 31 -18.87 -8.19 5.08
C PHE A 31 -19.14 -7.55 6.46
N ALA A 32 -20.20 -7.99 7.16
CA ALA A 32 -20.54 -7.46 8.49
C ALA A 32 -19.47 -7.80 9.54
N ALA A 33 -18.91 -9.02 9.51
CA ALA A 33 -17.77 -9.36 10.34
C ALA A 33 -16.53 -8.53 9.95
N ALA A 34 -16.29 -8.33 8.65
CA ALA A 34 -15.18 -7.51 8.17
C ALA A 34 -15.27 -6.05 8.67
N GLU A 35 -16.45 -5.44 8.69
CA GLU A 35 -16.67 -4.10 9.27
C GLU A 35 -16.30 -4.07 10.76
N THR A 36 -16.76 -5.07 11.52
CA THR A 36 -16.46 -5.19 12.95
C THR A 36 -14.96 -5.35 13.20
N LEU A 37 -14.27 -6.15 12.38
CA LEU A 37 -12.83 -6.39 12.48
C LEU A 37 -12.00 -5.16 12.11
N LEU A 38 -12.50 -4.29 11.22
CA LEU A 38 -11.82 -3.06 10.81
C LEU A 38 -11.92 -1.94 11.86
N GLU A 39 -13.00 -1.94 12.66
CA GLU A 39 -13.32 -0.89 13.64
C GLU A 39 -12.12 -0.39 14.49
N PRO A 40 -11.22 -1.26 14.99
CA PRO A 40 -10.07 -0.83 15.80
C PRO A 40 -9.10 0.11 15.11
N ILE A 41 -9.10 0.19 13.77
CA ILE A 41 -8.22 1.07 12.99
C ILE A 41 -8.99 1.97 12.02
N ALA A 42 -10.29 1.76 11.79
CA ALA A 42 -11.04 2.33 10.68
C ALA A 42 -10.82 3.84 10.47
N ASP A 43 -10.81 4.63 11.56
CA ASP A 43 -10.69 6.09 11.52
C ASP A 43 -9.32 6.61 11.99
N ASP A 44 -8.27 5.79 11.95
CA ASP A 44 -6.91 6.26 12.26
C ASP A 44 -6.48 7.34 11.26
N ARG A 45 -5.86 8.41 11.77
CA ARG A 45 -5.39 9.53 10.96
C ARG A 45 -3.92 9.81 11.16
N TRP A 46 -3.18 9.87 10.06
CA TRP A 46 -1.76 10.21 10.10
C TRP A 46 -1.59 11.71 10.34
N MET A 47 -1.04 12.05 11.50
CA MET A 47 -0.75 13.43 11.92
C MET A 47 0.74 13.64 12.26
N GLY A 48 1.54 12.57 12.22
CA GLY A 48 2.98 12.63 12.46
C GLY A 48 3.79 13.26 11.33
N HIS A 49 5.11 13.23 11.52
CA HIS A 49 6.12 13.71 10.58
C HIS A 49 7.12 12.59 10.30
N VAL A 50 7.61 12.48 9.06
CA VAL A 50 8.64 11.50 8.69
C VAL A 50 10.00 12.19 8.74
N PRO A 51 10.86 11.92 9.75
CA PRO A 51 12.21 12.48 9.77
C PRO A 51 13.01 11.92 8.59
N THR A 52 13.60 12.80 7.79
CA THR A 52 14.49 12.41 6.67
C THR A 52 15.93 12.34 7.16
N ALA A 53 16.67 11.28 6.80
CA ALA A 53 18.12 11.32 6.85
C ALA A 53 18.59 12.46 5.93
N GLY A 54 19.26 13.48 6.47
CA GLY A 54 19.60 14.70 5.72
C GLY A 54 20.29 14.41 4.39
N SER A 55 20.04 15.24 3.37
CA SER A 55 20.73 15.15 2.09
C SER A 55 22.02 15.97 2.11
N GLU A 56 23.10 15.45 1.53
CA GLU A 56 24.26 16.29 1.20
C GLU A 56 23.91 17.25 0.04
N PRO A 57 24.46 18.49 0.01
CA PRO A 57 24.23 19.42 -1.08
C PRO A 57 24.73 18.84 -2.41
N ARG A 58 23.91 18.91 -3.45
CA ARG A 58 24.21 18.31 -4.76
C ARG A 58 24.36 19.36 -5.86
N GLU A 59 25.29 19.12 -6.80
CA GLU A 59 25.28 19.80 -8.09
C GLU A 59 24.12 19.29 -8.99
N PRO A 60 23.47 20.19 -9.74
CA PRO A 60 22.31 19.84 -10.55
C PRO A 60 22.70 18.91 -11.71
N GLY A 61 22.53 17.60 -11.51
CA GLY A 61 22.58 16.60 -12.56
C GLY A 61 21.15 16.30 -13.06
N ALA A 62 21.01 16.07 -14.37
CA ALA A 62 19.73 15.85 -15.03
C ALA A 62 18.89 14.79 -14.31
N ALA A 63 17.80 15.21 -13.68
CA ALA A 63 16.81 14.32 -13.12
C ALA A 63 16.06 13.64 -14.29
N SER A 64 16.44 12.42 -14.66
CA SER A 64 15.57 11.60 -15.52
C SER A 64 14.44 11.01 -14.67
N ALA A 65 13.24 10.94 -15.26
CA ALA A 65 12.02 10.51 -14.59
C ALA A 65 12.19 9.14 -13.90
N ARG A 66 11.64 9.02 -12.68
CA ARG A 66 11.63 7.82 -11.81
C ARG A 66 10.71 6.70 -12.35
N ASP A 67 10.75 6.40 -13.63
CA ASP A 67 9.67 5.67 -14.30
C ASP A 67 9.82 4.14 -14.17
N VAL A 68 9.65 3.65 -12.94
CA VAL A 68 9.49 2.21 -12.68
C VAL A 68 8.07 1.82 -13.04
N SER A 69 7.90 1.09 -14.15
CA SER A 69 6.59 0.62 -14.61
C SER A 69 5.85 -0.21 -13.54
N ASP A 70 4.51 -0.17 -13.54
CA ASP A 70 3.70 -0.97 -12.61
C ASP A 70 3.95 -2.47 -12.73
N ARG A 71 4.27 -2.95 -13.93
CA ARG A 71 4.68 -4.35 -14.14
C ARG A 71 5.95 -4.68 -13.35
N LEU A 72 6.92 -3.78 -13.38
CA LEU A 72 8.18 -3.95 -12.66
C LEU A 72 7.96 -3.84 -11.14
N ARG A 73 7.11 -2.90 -10.69
CA ARG A 73 6.69 -2.79 -9.27
C ARG A 73 6.08 -4.11 -8.77
N ALA A 74 5.10 -4.66 -9.50
CA ALA A 74 4.47 -5.91 -9.13
C ALA A 74 5.46 -7.08 -9.06
N ALA A 75 6.43 -7.14 -9.99
CA ALA A 75 7.48 -8.15 -10.00
C ALA A 75 8.43 -8.03 -8.80
N VAL A 76 8.85 -6.81 -8.45
CA VAL A 76 9.69 -6.53 -7.27
C VAL A 76 8.98 -6.95 -5.98
N PHE A 77 7.73 -6.54 -5.80
CA PHE A 77 6.96 -6.85 -4.58
C PHE A 77 6.78 -8.36 -4.38
N ARG A 78 6.50 -9.09 -5.47
CA ARG A 78 6.42 -10.55 -5.43
C ARG A 78 7.76 -11.22 -5.13
N ARG A 79 8.84 -10.77 -5.78
CA ARG A 79 10.18 -11.31 -5.58
C ARG A 79 10.61 -11.15 -4.12
N ASP A 80 10.28 -10.03 -3.50
CA ASP A 80 10.65 -9.71 -2.12
C ASP A 80 9.64 -10.22 -1.09
N GLY A 81 8.67 -11.06 -1.49
CA GLY A 81 7.69 -11.65 -0.57
C GLY A 81 6.81 -10.63 0.14
N PHE A 82 6.58 -9.47 -0.46
CA PHE A 82 5.86 -8.34 0.15
C PHE A 82 6.44 -7.98 1.53
N ARG A 83 7.76 -7.88 1.61
CA ARG A 83 8.51 -7.42 2.78
C ARG A 83 9.28 -6.16 2.45
N CYS A 84 9.26 -5.20 3.37
CA CYS A 84 10.13 -4.04 3.28
C CYS A 84 11.58 -4.49 3.48
N SER A 85 12.45 -4.25 2.51
CA SER A 85 13.88 -4.59 2.59
C SER A 85 14.65 -3.73 3.58
N TYR A 86 14.05 -2.66 4.09
CA TYR A 86 14.68 -1.80 5.08
C TYR A 86 14.30 -2.17 6.52
N CYS A 87 13.02 -2.33 6.86
CA CYS A 87 12.62 -2.63 8.24
C CYS A 87 12.21 -4.10 8.47
N GLY A 88 12.14 -4.91 7.41
CA GLY A 88 11.61 -6.27 7.45
C GLY A 88 10.09 -6.36 7.56
N GLY A 89 9.37 -5.26 7.82
CA GLY A 89 7.92 -5.30 8.02
C GLY A 89 7.11 -5.77 6.81
N ARG A 90 5.92 -6.34 7.09
CA ARG A 90 4.93 -6.74 6.07
C ARG A 90 4.49 -5.56 5.22
N ALA A 91 4.41 -5.76 3.92
CA ALA A 91 3.90 -4.78 2.96
C ALA A 91 2.57 -5.26 2.36
N VAL A 92 1.70 -4.30 2.03
CA VAL A 92 0.43 -4.51 1.32
C VAL A 92 0.42 -3.59 0.11
N PRO A 93 0.39 -4.09 -1.14
CA PRO A 93 0.40 -3.24 -2.32
C PRO A 93 -0.68 -2.16 -2.28
N ARG A 94 -0.35 -0.94 -2.72
CA ARG A 94 -1.27 0.21 -2.72
C ARG A 94 -2.62 -0.13 -3.33
N CYS A 95 -2.66 -0.87 -4.43
CA CYS A 95 -3.90 -1.22 -5.10
C CYS A 95 -4.84 -2.05 -4.22
N VAL A 96 -4.30 -2.87 -3.31
CA VAL A 96 -5.07 -3.64 -2.33
C VAL A 96 -5.59 -2.70 -1.22
N LEU A 97 -4.75 -1.80 -0.71
CA LEU A 97 -5.20 -0.79 0.28
C LEU A 97 -6.28 0.15 -0.29
N VAL A 98 -6.19 0.50 -1.57
CA VAL A 98 -7.23 1.26 -2.29
C VAL A 98 -8.52 0.44 -2.37
N ALA A 99 -8.45 -0.86 -2.67
CA ALA A 99 -9.64 -1.72 -2.63
C ALA A 99 -10.25 -1.83 -1.23
N VAL A 100 -9.44 -1.88 -0.17
CA VAL A 100 -9.92 -1.80 1.22
C VAL A 100 -10.63 -0.46 1.46
N SER A 101 -10.02 0.67 1.08
CA SER A 101 -10.62 2.01 1.25
C SER A 101 -11.95 2.14 0.52
N GLU A 102 -12.02 1.60 -0.68
CA GLU A 102 -13.24 1.64 -1.49
C GLU A 102 -14.32 0.70 -0.96
N ALA A 103 -13.96 -0.46 -0.41
CA ALA A 103 -14.89 -1.32 0.31
C ALA A 103 -15.35 -0.72 1.65
N PHE A 104 -14.47 0.01 2.35
CA PHE A 104 -14.71 0.59 3.67
C PHE A 104 -14.30 2.09 3.69
N PRO A 105 -15.19 3.02 3.31
CA PRO A 105 -14.84 4.43 3.10
C PRO A 105 -14.25 5.17 4.31
N ARG A 106 -14.47 4.66 5.54
CA ARG A 106 -13.85 5.16 6.77
C ARG A 106 -12.33 4.99 6.77
N PHE A 107 -11.82 3.92 6.14
CA PHE A 107 -10.41 3.71 5.87
C PHE A 107 -9.95 4.68 4.77
N GLY A 108 -9.71 5.93 5.15
CA GLY A 108 -9.57 7.05 4.21
C GLY A 108 -8.41 6.90 3.23
N TYR A 109 -8.69 7.09 1.93
CA TYR A 109 -7.69 7.23 0.87
C TYR A 109 -7.73 8.65 0.31
N HIS A 110 -6.56 9.18 -0.03
CA HIS A 110 -6.43 10.43 -0.76
C HIS A 110 -5.25 10.35 -1.73
N PRO A 111 -5.45 10.55 -3.05
CA PRO A 111 -4.42 10.30 -4.06
C PRO A 111 -3.19 11.22 -3.91
N HIS A 112 -3.38 12.42 -3.36
CA HIS A 112 -2.31 13.40 -3.14
C HIS A 112 -1.84 13.49 -1.68
N TYR A 113 -2.06 12.47 -0.86
CA TYR A 113 -1.45 12.40 0.48
C TYR A 113 -1.76 13.61 1.39
N ARG A 114 -2.94 14.22 1.24
CA ARG A 114 -3.32 15.38 2.05
C ARG A 114 -3.28 14.97 3.53
N ARG A 115 -2.57 15.77 4.34
CA ARG A 115 -2.41 15.51 5.78
C ARG A 115 -3.77 15.32 6.45
N GLY A 116 -3.90 14.28 7.28
CA GLY A 116 -5.15 13.91 7.95
C GLY A 116 -6.24 13.31 7.03
N ALA A 117 -6.07 13.26 5.71
CA ALA A 117 -7.07 12.67 4.80
C ALA A 117 -6.77 11.21 4.44
N MET A 118 -5.54 10.74 4.65
CA MET A 118 -5.11 9.39 4.29
C MET A 118 -4.84 8.56 5.54
N HIS A 119 -5.33 7.33 5.55
CA HIS A 119 -5.15 6.37 6.62
C HIS A 119 -3.65 6.02 6.78
N PRO A 120 -3.11 5.91 8.01
CA PRO A 120 -1.67 5.68 8.23
C PRO A 120 -1.12 4.39 7.62
N ALA A 121 -1.96 3.37 7.41
CA ALA A 121 -1.57 2.14 6.72
C ALA A 121 -0.98 2.39 5.30
N PHE A 122 -1.38 3.45 4.60
CA PHE A 122 -0.76 3.81 3.32
C PHE A 122 0.70 4.27 3.45
N TRP A 123 1.11 4.76 4.61
CA TRP A 123 2.51 5.05 4.91
C TRP A 123 3.23 3.81 5.43
N ALA A 124 2.58 3.09 6.35
CA ALA A 124 3.18 1.97 7.08
C ALA A 124 3.30 0.68 6.27
N LEU A 125 2.38 0.43 5.32
CA LEU A 125 2.29 -0.84 4.60
C LEU A 125 2.50 -0.72 3.09
N ALA A 126 2.13 0.40 2.47
CA ALA A 126 2.21 0.53 1.01
C ALA A 126 3.68 0.49 0.57
N PRO A 127 4.09 -0.49 -0.27
CA PRO A 127 5.44 -0.52 -0.80
C PRO A 127 5.59 0.40 -2.01
N GLU A 128 6.79 0.92 -2.16
CA GLU A 128 7.35 1.52 -3.36
C GLU A 128 8.50 0.63 -3.85
N ALA A 129 8.70 0.56 -5.16
CA ALA A 129 9.89 -0.06 -5.73
C ALA A 129 10.99 1.02 -5.79
N ASP A 130 11.89 1.01 -4.81
CA ASP A 130 12.99 1.97 -4.72
C ASP A 130 14.31 1.35 -5.18
N HIS A 131 15.25 2.20 -5.62
CA HIS A 131 16.52 1.73 -6.11
C HIS A 131 17.47 1.38 -4.97
N THR A 132 18.01 0.17 -4.97
CA THR A 132 19.06 -0.30 -4.04
C THR A 132 20.30 0.59 -4.12
N VAL A 133 20.83 0.79 -5.33
CA VAL A 133 21.75 1.87 -5.65
C VAL A 133 20.92 3.05 -6.12
N ALA A 134 20.97 4.16 -5.38
CA ALA A 134 20.17 5.33 -5.70
C ALA A 134 20.35 5.75 -7.16
N HIS A 135 19.25 6.05 -7.85
CA HIS A 135 19.28 6.57 -9.22
C HIS A 135 20.17 7.81 -9.34
N SER A 136 20.17 8.65 -8.31
CA SER A 136 21.04 9.83 -8.17
C SER A 136 22.54 9.50 -8.27
N ARG A 137 22.93 8.24 -8.01
CA ARG A 137 24.29 7.70 -8.09
C ARG A 137 24.48 6.74 -9.29
N GLY A 138 23.59 6.79 -10.28
CA GLY A 138 23.70 5.99 -11.51
C GLY A 138 23.05 4.59 -11.42
N GLY A 139 22.23 4.33 -10.40
CA GLY A 139 21.50 3.06 -10.30
C GLY A 139 20.48 2.88 -11.43
N ALA A 140 20.53 1.72 -12.09
CA ALA A 140 19.60 1.38 -13.17
C ALA A 140 18.18 1.08 -12.66
N GLY A 141 17.15 1.41 -13.44
CA GLY A 141 15.76 1.00 -13.19
C GLY A 141 15.47 -0.47 -13.57
N ALA A 142 16.42 -1.36 -13.31
CA ALA A 142 16.32 -2.79 -13.59
C ALA A 142 15.82 -3.55 -12.36
N LEU A 143 15.18 -4.71 -12.56
CA LEU A 143 14.61 -5.50 -11.47
C LEU A 143 15.63 -5.74 -10.36
N GLU A 144 16.87 -6.05 -10.74
CA GLU A 144 17.98 -6.42 -9.85
C GLU A 144 18.43 -5.26 -8.94
N ASN A 145 18.22 -4.01 -9.38
CA ASN A 145 18.57 -2.82 -8.63
C ASN A 145 17.35 -2.17 -7.95
N LEU A 146 16.18 -2.79 -8.02
CA LEU A 146 14.98 -2.33 -7.31
C LEU A 146 14.71 -3.23 -6.12
N THR A 147 14.14 -2.66 -5.07
CA THR A 147 13.74 -3.36 -3.84
C THR A 147 12.43 -2.81 -3.30
N THR A 148 11.71 -3.64 -2.56
CA THR A 148 10.47 -3.27 -1.89
C THR A 148 10.76 -2.46 -0.64
N MET A 149 10.28 -1.22 -0.54
CA MET A 149 10.36 -0.40 0.68
C MET A 149 9.01 0.25 0.99
N HIS A 150 8.58 0.28 2.25
CA HIS A 150 7.39 1.03 2.62
C HIS A 150 7.51 2.51 2.23
N ALA A 151 6.41 3.17 1.91
CA ALA A 151 6.37 4.59 1.60
C ALA A 151 7.00 5.45 2.73
N LEU A 152 6.77 5.08 3.99
CA LEU A 152 7.40 5.70 5.15
C LEU A 152 8.92 5.50 5.14
N CYS A 153 9.39 4.25 5.01
CA CYS A 153 10.82 3.92 4.99
C CYS A 153 11.56 4.57 3.82
N ASN A 154 10.93 4.58 2.64
CA ASN A 154 11.47 5.22 1.44
C ASN A 154 11.61 6.74 1.62
N THR A 155 10.61 7.36 2.27
CA THR A 155 10.65 8.79 2.57
C THR A 155 11.70 9.12 3.62
N ALA A 156 11.82 8.30 4.67
CA ALA A 156 12.85 8.46 5.71
C ALA A 156 14.28 8.30 5.14
N LYS A 157 14.46 7.35 4.21
CA LYS A 157 15.72 7.14 3.47
C LYS A 157 16.11 8.35 2.62
N SER A 158 15.14 9.00 1.97
CA SER A 158 15.42 10.12 1.05
C SER A 158 16.51 9.71 0.02
N ASP A 159 17.57 10.50 -0.14
CA ASP A 159 18.70 10.25 -1.04
C ASP A 159 19.83 9.38 -0.44
N ALA A 160 19.71 8.91 0.81
CA ALA A 160 20.71 8.04 1.42
C ALA A 160 20.81 6.69 0.67
N LEU A 161 22.00 6.06 0.62
CA LEU A 161 22.10 4.71 0.06
C LEU A 161 21.49 3.69 1.00
N LEU A 162 21.00 2.58 0.44
CA LEU A 162 20.61 1.43 1.24
C LEU A 162 21.78 0.85 2.04
N THR A 163 23.03 1.00 1.57
CA THR A 163 24.25 0.59 2.30
C THR A 163 24.59 1.50 3.48
N ASP A 164 24.11 2.74 3.46
CA ASP A 164 24.31 3.71 4.55
C ASP A 164 23.24 3.54 5.64
N LEU A 165 22.25 2.70 5.37
CA LEU A 165 21.21 2.31 6.28
C LEU A 165 21.60 0.99 6.99
N PRO A 166 21.22 0.81 8.27
CA PRO A 166 21.52 -0.42 8.99
C PRO A 166 20.99 -1.62 8.19
N VAL A 167 21.86 -2.62 8.00
CA VAL A 167 21.49 -3.88 7.35
C VAL A 167 20.46 -4.55 8.23
N VAL A 168 19.22 -4.65 7.74
CA VAL A 168 18.22 -5.51 8.34
C VAL A 168 18.32 -6.85 7.64
N ASP A 169 18.54 -7.90 8.42
CA ASP A 169 18.53 -9.27 7.92
C ASP A 169 17.25 -9.49 7.12
N ARG A 170 17.41 -9.87 5.86
CA ARG A 170 16.27 -10.19 4.99
C ARG A 170 15.54 -11.36 5.65
N LEU A 171 14.29 -11.12 6.06
CA LEU A 171 13.45 -12.18 6.58
C LEU A 171 13.33 -13.26 5.50
N GLU A 172 13.73 -14.48 5.83
CA GLU A 172 13.37 -15.62 5.00
C GLU A 172 11.83 -15.67 4.90
N ALA A 173 11.33 -15.83 3.68
CA ALA A 173 9.90 -15.92 3.41
C ALA A 173 9.36 -17.23 4.01
N ALA A 174 8.92 -17.19 5.26
CA ALA A 174 8.49 -18.38 6.00
C ALA A 174 7.02 -18.34 6.48
N ASP A 175 6.31 -17.22 6.35
CA ASP A 175 4.97 -17.07 6.95
C ASP A 175 3.81 -17.04 5.94
N GLY A 176 4.05 -17.39 4.67
CA GLY A 176 2.98 -17.47 3.66
C GLY A 176 2.30 -16.13 3.34
N TRP A 177 2.85 -15.00 3.82
CA TRP A 177 2.30 -13.69 3.55
C TRP A 177 2.41 -13.32 2.07
N ASP A 178 1.28 -13.02 1.46
CA ASP A 178 1.17 -12.72 0.03
C ASP A 178 0.82 -11.25 -0.26
N GLY A 179 0.93 -10.37 0.74
CA GLY A 179 0.53 -8.96 0.59
C GLY A 179 -0.99 -8.75 0.50
N LEU A 180 -1.77 -9.70 1.01
CA LEU A 180 -3.25 -9.75 0.91
C LEU A 180 -3.76 -9.96 -0.51
N LEU A 181 -2.92 -10.48 -1.41
CA LEU A 181 -3.31 -10.75 -2.78
C LEU A 181 -4.43 -11.80 -2.90
N SER A 182 -4.47 -12.79 -2.01
CA SER A 182 -5.54 -13.79 -1.96
C SER A 182 -6.91 -13.19 -1.66
N ALA A 183 -6.98 -12.10 -0.89
CA ALA A 183 -8.22 -11.38 -0.59
C ALA A 183 -8.56 -10.29 -1.61
N TYR A 184 -7.61 -9.88 -2.44
CA TYR A 184 -7.74 -8.71 -3.31
C TYR A 184 -8.94 -8.77 -4.28
N PRO A 185 -9.23 -9.88 -4.99
CA PRO A 185 -10.42 -9.97 -5.83
C PRO A 185 -11.73 -9.75 -5.06
N ALA A 186 -11.83 -10.28 -3.84
CA ALA A 186 -13.02 -10.14 -2.99
C ALA A 186 -13.17 -8.72 -2.43
N LEU A 187 -12.07 -8.05 -2.09
CA LEU A 187 -12.08 -6.64 -1.68
C LEU A 187 -12.55 -5.71 -2.81
N VAL A 188 -12.13 -5.99 -4.06
CA VAL A 188 -12.61 -5.25 -5.23
C VAL A 188 -14.11 -5.49 -5.43
N GLU A 189 -14.59 -6.71 -5.25
CA GLU A 189 -16.03 -6.99 -5.35
C GLU A 189 -16.82 -6.31 -4.22
N ALA A 190 -16.32 -6.35 -2.98
CA ALA A 190 -16.95 -5.70 -1.84
C ALA A 190 -17.13 -4.18 -2.06
N GLY A 191 -16.14 -3.50 -2.67
CA GLY A 191 -16.31 -2.09 -3.01
C GLY A 191 -17.23 -1.83 -4.22
N ASN A 192 -17.55 -2.84 -5.02
CA ASN A 192 -18.62 -2.73 -6.04
C ASN A 192 -20.01 -2.80 -5.40
N THR A 193 -20.18 -3.53 -4.29
CA THR A 193 -21.49 -3.84 -3.70
C THR A 193 -21.82 -3.03 -2.46
N HIS A 194 -20.84 -2.74 -1.60
CA HIS A 194 -21.02 -2.10 -0.29
C HIS A 194 -20.34 -0.72 -0.18
N GLY A 195 -19.46 -0.40 -1.13
CA GLY A 195 -18.48 0.66 -0.97
C GLY A 195 -18.72 1.90 -1.84
N VAL A 196 -17.62 2.59 -2.13
CA VAL A 196 -17.54 3.71 -3.08
C VAL A 196 -16.41 3.45 -4.08
N ARG A 197 -16.49 4.01 -5.29
CA ARG A 197 -15.38 3.95 -6.26
C ARG A 197 -14.70 5.31 -6.39
N GLN A 198 -13.42 5.32 -6.06
CA GLN A 198 -12.50 6.46 -6.16
C GLN A 198 -11.49 6.27 -7.29
N ALA A 199 -11.07 5.03 -7.54
CA ALA A 199 -10.18 4.68 -8.64
C ALA A 199 -10.94 4.55 -9.97
N SER A 200 -10.23 4.71 -11.09
CA SER A 200 -10.82 4.44 -12.40
C SER A 200 -11.22 2.97 -12.53
N LEU A 201 -12.25 2.66 -13.32
CA LEU A 201 -12.72 1.28 -13.54
C LEU A 201 -11.65 0.35 -14.14
N ARG A 202 -10.56 0.89 -14.70
CA ARG A 202 -9.42 0.12 -15.24
C ARG A 202 -8.33 -0.17 -14.21
N TYR A 203 -8.34 0.52 -13.07
CA TYR A 203 -7.28 0.47 -12.06
C TYR A 203 -7.12 -0.95 -11.48
N HIS A 204 -8.17 -1.51 -10.87
CA HIS A 204 -8.09 -2.86 -10.31
C HIS A 204 -7.89 -3.96 -11.36
N PRO A 205 -8.59 -3.95 -12.53
CA PRO A 205 -8.36 -4.94 -13.57
C PRO A 205 -6.92 -4.96 -14.10
N GLN A 206 -6.24 -3.81 -14.12
CA GLN A 206 -4.82 -3.74 -14.47
C GLN A 206 -3.96 -4.44 -13.42
N TRP A 207 -4.12 -4.09 -12.14
CA TRP A 207 -3.32 -4.65 -11.06
C TRP A 207 -3.57 -6.14 -10.81
N LEU A 208 -4.83 -6.59 -10.86
CA LEU A 208 -5.18 -8.02 -10.78
C LEU A 208 -4.42 -8.82 -11.85
N ARG A 209 -4.39 -8.33 -13.10
CA ARG A 209 -3.63 -8.95 -14.18
C ARG A 209 -2.13 -8.96 -13.93
N LEU A 210 -1.57 -7.86 -13.43
CA LEU A 210 -0.13 -7.78 -13.12
C LEU A 210 0.29 -8.75 -12.01
N PHE A 211 -0.62 -9.06 -11.08
CA PHE A 211 -0.42 -10.08 -10.04
C PHE A 211 -0.86 -11.49 -10.45
N GLY A 212 -1.39 -11.68 -11.67
CA GLY A 212 -1.86 -12.98 -12.15
C GLY A 212 -3.16 -13.47 -11.51
N LEU A 213 -3.95 -12.57 -10.92
CA LEU A 213 -5.21 -12.86 -10.25
C LEU A 213 -6.41 -12.72 -11.20
N GLN A 214 -7.46 -13.50 -10.94
CA GLN A 214 -8.73 -13.40 -11.65
C GLN A 214 -9.72 -12.55 -10.84
N PRO A 215 -10.43 -11.60 -11.47
CA PRO A 215 -11.55 -10.90 -10.82
C PRO A 215 -12.69 -11.87 -10.49
N LEU A 216 -13.43 -11.61 -9.40
CA LEU A 216 -14.68 -12.34 -9.09
C LEU A 216 -15.85 -11.88 -9.97
N GLY A 217 -15.80 -10.63 -10.43
CA GLY A 217 -16.80 -9.99 -11.27
C GLY A 217 -16.22 -8.78 -12.02
N PRO A 218 -17.01 -8.13 -12.90
CA PRO A 218 -16.59 -6.88 -13.53
C PRO A 218 -16.43 -5.79 -12.46
N VAL A 219 -15.41 -4.94 -12.61
CA VAL A 219 -15.27 -3.76 -11.76
C VAL A 219 -16.24 -2.70 -12.22
N VAL A 220 -17.16 -2.32 -11.33
CA VAL A 220 -18.25 -1.37 -11.61
C VAL A 220 -18.28 -0.30 -10.52
N ALA A 221 -18.90 0.84 -10.82
CA ALA A 221 -19.28 1.77 -9.77
C ALA A 221 -20.40 1.14 -8.94
N PRO A 222 -20.35 1.20 -7.60
CA PRO A 222 -21.50 0.84 -6.77
C PRO A 222 -22.69 1.69 -7.19
N ALA A 223 -23.88 1.09 -7.14
CA ALA A 223 -25.10 1.82 -7.44
C ALA A 223 -25.15 3.06 -6.55
N SER A 224 -25.13 4.25 -7.15
CA SER A 224 -25.50 5.44 -6.40
C SER A 224 -26.94 5.22 -5.99
N ASP A 225 -27.23 5.17 -4.70
CA ASP A 225 -28.58 5.42 -4.23
C ASP A 225 -28.94 6.81 -4.74
N SER A 226 -29.62 6.85 -5.88
CA SER A 226 -30.32 8.03 -6.34
C SER A 226 -31.45 8.20 -5.34
N VAL A 227 -31.16 8.85 -4.21
CA VAL A 227 -32.16 9.53 -3.43
C VAL A 227 -32.71 10.58 -4.39
N THR A 228 -33.78 10.23 -5.07
CA THR A 228 -34.72 11.19 -5.63
C THR A 228 -35.13 12.07 -4.46
N ALA A 229 -34.55 13.27 -4.39
CA ALA A 229 -35.11 14.36 -3.64
C ALA A 229 -36.44 14.71 -4.32
N ASP A 230 -37.49 13.99 -3.96
CA ASP A 230 -38.87 14.43 -4.16
C ASP A 230 -39.29 15.22 -2.93
N GLU A 231 -39.69 16.47 -3.22
CA GLU A 231 -40.42 17.49 -2.43
C GLU A 231 -39.69 18.25 -1.30
#